data_AF-A0A955ZA32-F1
#
_entry.id   AF-A0A955ZA32-F1
#
_cell.length_a   1.000
_cell.length_b   1.000
_cell.length_c   1.000
_cell.angle_alpha   90.00
_cell.angle_beta   90.00
_cell.angle_gamma   90.00
#
_symmetry.space_group_name_H-M   'P 1'
#
loop_
_entity.id
_entity.type
_entity.pdbx_description
1 polymer ?
#
loop_
_entity_poly.entity_id
_entity_poly.type
_entity_poly.pdbx_seq_one_letter_code
_entity_poly.pdbx_strand_id
1 'polypeptide(L)'
;TAGRPTFSIADGREAFASGEKIKIAYSEAMRAPTGQQYWITLAPAGSEDGDWGKWHFVKNGAKLDELETPETGDFEIRLHDLYPARGHAVIARKAVRVD
;
A
#
# COMPACT_ATOMS: atom_id res chain seq x y z
N THR A 1 -18.53 -12.60 8.04
CA THR A 1 -18.15 -11.28 7.52
C THR A 1 -16.64 -11.25 7.46
N ALA A 2 -16.04 -11.23 6.27
CA ALA A 2 -14.59 -10.99 6.17
C ALA A 2 -14.31 -9.55 6.66
N GLY A 3 -13.22 -9.36 7.41
CA GLY A 3 -12.83 -8.04 7.92
C GLY A 3 -12.47 -7.08 6.78
N ARG A 4 -12.20 -5.80 7.09
CA ARG A 4 -11.55 -4.93 6.11
C ARG A 4 -10.15 -5.50 5.83
N PRO A 5 -9.72 -5.59 4.55
CA PRO A 5 -8.41 -6.12 4.25
C PRO A 5 -7.31 -5.22 4.82
N THR A 6 -6.21 -5.85 5.21
CA THR A 6 -5.00 -5.22 5.73
C THR A 6 -3.79 -5.84 5.01
N PHE A 7 -2.59 -5.34 5.30
CA PHE A 7 -1.34 -5.87 4.77
C PHE A 7 -0.24 -5.89 5.84
N SER A 8 0.80 -6.67 5.56
CA SER A 8 2.09 -6.62 6.25
C SER A 8 3.22 -6.57 5.23
N ILE A 9 4.40 -6.17 5.68
CA ILE A 9 5.64 -6.35 4.93
C ILE A 9 6.04 -7.82 5.07
N ALA A 10 6.31 -8.50 3.96
CA ALA A 10 6.42 -9.96 3.93
C ALA A 10 7.57 -10.52 4.79
N ASP A 11 8.67 -9.78 4.92
CA ASP A 11 9.83 -10.14 5.75
C ASP A 11 9.88 -9.39 7.10
N GLY A 12 8.87 -8.57 7.40
CA GLY A 12 8.76 -7.82 8.65
C GLY A 12 9.72 -6.65 8.82
N ARG A 13 10.55 -6.32 7.82
CA ARG A 13 11.47 -5.18 7.90
C ARG A 13 10.72 -3.84 7.78
N GLU A 14 11.35 -2.78 8.25
CA GLU A 14 10.83 -1.41 8.18
C GLU A 14 11.85 -0.43 7.58
N ALA A 15 13.04 -0.89 7.20
CA ALA A 15 14.09 -0.10 6.57
C ALA A 15 14.58 -0.79 5.29
N PHE A 16 14.74 -0.01 4.23
CA PHE A 16 15.05 -0.47 2.87
C PHE A 16 16.04 0.47 2.21
N ALA A 17 16.85 -0.04 1.28
CA ALA A 17 17.69 0.83 0.46
C ALA A 17 16.85 1.57 -0.59
N SER A 18 17.31 2.74 -1.04
CA SER A 18 16.77 3.41 -2.23
C SER A 18 16.77 2.49 -3.46
N GLY A 19 15.65 2.41 -4.19
CA GLY A 19 15.45 1.52 -5.35
C GLY A 19 15.23 0.04 -5.01
N GLU A 20 15.22 -0.35 -3.73
CA GLU A 20 14.83 -1.68 -3.30
C GLU A 20 13.31 -1.90 -3.49
N LYS A 21 12.91 -3.16 -3.70
CA LYS A 21 11.50 -3.54 -3.72
C LYS A 21 11.02 -4.01 -2.35
N ILE A 22 10.00 -3.34 -1.82
CA ILE A 22 9.25 -3.79 -0.65
C ILE A 22 8.22 -4.82 -1.07
N LYS A 23 8.30 -6.02 -0.48
CA LYS A 23 7.29 -7.08 -0.69
C LYS A 23 6.17 -6.95 0.32
N ILE A 24 4.95 -6.92 -0.18
CA ILE A 24 3.74 -6.69 0.59
C ILE A 24 2.91 -7.96 0.57
N ALA A 25 2.38 -8.36 1.72
CA ALA A 25 1.48 -9.49 1.87
C ALA A 25 0.13 -9.01 2.39
N TYR A 26 -0.95 -9.27 1.65
CA TYR A 26 -2.30 -8.94 2.07
C TYR A 26 -2.83 -9.99 3.05
N SER A 27 -3.69 -9.56 3.99
CA SER A 27 -4.32 -10.45 4.97
C SER A 27 -5.23 -11.51 4.35
N GLU A 28 -5.70 -11.25 3.14
CA GLU A 28 -6.50 -12.15 2.32
C GLU A 28 -6.31 -11.84 0.83
N ALA A 29 -6.89 -12.65 -0.06
CA ALA A 29 -6.88 -12.33 -1.48
C ALA A 29 -7.74 -11.07 -1.73
N MET A 30 -7.15 -10.03 -2.30
CA MET A 30 -7.80 -8.74 -2.49
C MET A 30 -8.92 -8.84 -3.50
N ARG A 31 -10.15 -8.48 -3.12
CA ARG A 31 -11.34 -8.56 -3.98
C ARG A 31 -12.16 -7.28 -3.94
N ALA A 32 -12.09 -6.51 -5.01
CA ALA A 32 -12.93 -5.33 -5.21
C ALA A 32 -14.15 -5.68 -6.08
N PRO A 33 -15.33 -5.08 -5.85
CA PRO A 33 -16.47 -5.16 -6.75
C PRO A 33 -16.15 -4.64 -8.16
N THR A 34 -16.95 -5.03 -9.15
CA THR A 34 -16.80 -4.54 -10.53
C THR A 34 -16.84 -3.01 -10.59
N GLY A 35 -15.89 -2.43 -11.32
CA GLY A 35 -15.74 -0.97 -11.44
C GLY A 35 -15.09 -0.30 -10.23
N GLN A 36 -14.59 -1.09 -9.27
CA GLN A 36 -13.90 -0.59 -8.09
C GLN A 36 -12.51 -1.24 -7.96
N GLN A 37 -11.59 -0.54 -7.31
CA GLN A 37 -10.22 -1.00 -7.12
C GLN A 37 -9.69 -0.61 -5.74
N TYR A 38 -9.00 -1.53 -5.09
CA TYR A 38 -8.03 -1.16 -4.06
C TYR A 38 -6.78 -0.63 -4.75
N TRP A 39 -6.05 0.24 -4.07
CA TRP A 39 -4.77 0.74 -4.54
C TRP A 39 -3.82 0.93 -3.38
N ILE A 40 -2.53 0.79 -3.67
CA ILE A 40 -1.50 0.84 -2.66
C ILE A 40 -0.47 1.90 -3.06
N THR A 41 -0.01 2.64 -2.06
CA THR A 41 0.90 3.76 -2.23
C THR A 41 2.10 3.63 -1.31
N LEU A 42 3.19 4.29 -1.68
CA LEU A 42 4.31 4.67 -0.83
C LEU A 42 4.38 6.20 -0.85
N ALA A 43 3.84 6.81 0.20
CA ALA A 43 3.68 8.25 0.34
C ALA A 43 4.61 8.82 1.42
N PRO A 44 5.03 10.09 1.35
CA PRO A 44 5.84 10.70 2.41
C PRO A 44 5.15 10.58 3.77
N ALA A 45 5.93 10.32 4.82
CA ALA A 45 5.38 10.20 6.16
C ALA A 45 4.70 11.51 6.61
N GLY A 46 3.48 11.41 7.13
CA GLY A 46 2.71 12.56 7.61
C GLY A 46 2.07 13.43 6.53
N SER A 47 2.23 13.11 5.25
CA SER A 47 1.53 13.81 4.16
C SER A 47 0.03 13.54 4.18
N GLU A 48 -0.77 14.35 3.49
CA GLU A 48 -2.22 14.13 3.42
C GLU A 48 -2.53 12.78 2.75
N ASP A 49 -3.67 12.15 3.09
CA ASP A 49 -4.07 10.86 2.49
C ASP A 49 -4.29 10.97 0.96
N GLY A 50 -4.47 12.19 0.45
CA GLY A 50 -4.54 12.49 -0.99
C GLY A 50 -3.18 12.46 -1.70
N ASP A 51 -2.07 12.50 -0.97
CA ASP A 51 -0.72 12.40 -1.53
C ASP A 51 -0.31 10.94 -1.68
N TRP A 52 0.06 10.56 -2.91
CA TRP A 52 0.20 9.15 -3.29
C TRP A 52 1.62 8.71 -3.65
N GLY A 53 2.56 9.62 -3.91
CA GLY A 53 3.95 9.27 -4.19
C GLY A 53 4.10 8.18 -5.28
N LYS A 54 4.69 7.03 -4.95
CA LYS A 54 4.69 5.84 -5.82
C LYS A 54 3.43 5.02 -5.54
N TRP A 55 2.73 4.56 -6.58
CA TRP A 55 1.49 3.82 -6.39
C TRP A 55 1.12 2.93 -7.57
N HIS A 56 0.19 2.01 -7.33
CA HIS A 56 -0.53 1.28 -8.36
C HIS A 56 -1.84 0.69 -7.83
N PHE A 57 -2.73 0.30 -8.74
CA PHE A 57 -3.93 -0.47 -8.39
C PHE A 57 -3.57 -1.91 -8.03
N VAL A 58 -4.19 -2.41 -6.96
CA VAL A 58 -4.03 -3.80 -6.55
C VAL A 58 -4.82 -4.70 -7.49
N LYS A 59 -4.15 -5.71 -8.04
CA LYS A 59 -4.78 -6.67 -8.94
C LYS A 59 -5.84 -7.49 -8.17
N ASN A 60 -7.01 -7.68 -8.78
CA ASN A 60 -8.05 -8.54 -8.20
C ASN A 60 -7.53 -9.98 -8.02
N GLY A 61 -7.71 -10.54 -6.83
CA GLY A 61 -7.17 -11.82 -6.40
C GLY A 61 -5.73 -11.79 -5.90
N ALA A 62 -5.05 -10.64 -5.88
CA ALA A 62 -3.68 -10.54 -5.39
C ALA A 62 -3.59 -10.92 -3.90
N LYS A 63 -2.56 -11.69 -3.55
CA LYS A 63 -2.16 -11.97 -2.16
C LYS A 63 -0.83 -11.29 -1.80
N LEU A 64 -0.03 -10.99 -2.82
CA LEU A 64 1.27 -10.36 -2.71
C LEU A 64 1.33 -9.18 -3.67
N ASP A 65 2.15 -8.20 -3.32
CA ASP A 65 2.43 -7.02 -4.12
C ASP A 65 3.88 -6.55 -3.92
N GLU A 66 4.31 -5.61 -4.77
CA GLU A 66 5.64 -4.99 -4.67
C GLU A 66 5.55 -3.47 -4.85
N LEU A 67 6.23 -2.71 -4.00
CA LEU A 67 6.47 -1.28 -4.19
C LEU A 67 7.97 -1.02 -4.31
N GLU A 68 8.37 -0.20 -5.28
CA GLU A 68 9.75 0.26 -5.41
C GLU A 68 9.97 1.49 -4.52
N THR A 69 11.03 1.46 -3.71
CA THR A 69 11.37 2.59 -2.84
C THR A 69 11.89 3.78 -3.67
N PRO A 70 11.50 5.02 -3.30
CA PRO A 70 12.05 6.23 -3.87
C PRO A 70 13.47 6.50 -3.33
N GLU A 71 13.91 7.75 -3.43
CA GLU A 71 15.08 8.24 -2.71
C GLU A 71 14.86 8.21 -1.18
N THR A 72 15.92 8.53 -0.44
CA THR A 72 15.96 8.42 1.02
C THR A 72 14.92 9.30 1.72
N GLY A 73 14.41 8.81 2.86
CA GLY A 73 13.41 9.52 3.65
C GLY A 73 12.48 8.60 4.43
N ASP A 74 11.56 9.20 5.16
CA ASP A 74 10.51 8.50 5.91
C ASP A 74 9.21 8.47 5.10
N PHE A 75 8.62 7.29 5.00
CA PHE A 75 7.43 7.05 4.18
C PHE A 75 6.39 6.20 4.92
N GLU A 76 5.19 6.17 4.35
CA GLU A 76 4.12 5.27 4.71
C GLU A 76 3.68 4.46 3.50
N ILE A 77 3.60 3.14 3.66
CA ILE A 77 2.81 2.31 2.77
C ILE A 77 1.35 2.50 3.17
N ARG A 78 0.46 2.84 2.22
CA ARG A 78 -0.97 3.02 2.49
C ARG A 78 -1.79 2.16 1.55
N LEU A 79 -2.69 1.36 2.11
CA LEU A 79 -3.72 0.65 1.36
C LEU A 79 -5.00 1.49 1.38
N HIS A 80 -5.47 1.85 0.19
CA HIS A 80 -6.67 2.66 0.00
C HIS A 80 -7.84 1.82 -0.49
N ASP A 81 -9.02 2.24 -0.06
CA ASP A 81 -10.30 1.58 -0.28
C ASP A 81 -10.87 1.85 -1.67
N LEU A 82 -11.82 1.00 -2.06
CA LEU A 82 -12.66 0.97 -3.26
C LEU A 82 -12.76 2.27 -4.10
N TYR A 83 -11.71 2.61 -4.85
CA TYR A 83 -11.69 3.70 -5.82
C TYR A 83 -12.50 3.31 -7.07
N PRO A 84 -13.29 4.22 -7.69
CA PRO A 84 -13.44 5.64 -7.35
C PRO A 84 -14.46 5.93 -6.24
N ALA A 85 -15.27 4.96 -5.83
CA ALA A 85 -16.39 5.16 -4.90
C ALA A 85 -15.97 5.71 -3.52
N ARG A 86 -14.74 5.42 -3.08
CA ARG A 86 -14.18 5.86 -1.78
C ARG A 86 -12.94 6.75 -1.90
N GLY A 87 -12.64 7.26 -3.10
CA GLY A 87 -11.56 8.21 -3.33
C GLY A 87 -10.23 7.78 -2.70
N HIS A 88 -9.76 8.58 -1.73
CA HIS A 88 -8.48 8.41 -1.03
C HIS A 88 -8.59 7.74 0.35
N ALA A 89 -9.72 7.10 0.69
CA ALA A 89 -9.92 6.51 2.00
C ALA A 89 -8.85 5.44 2.32
N VAL A 90 -7.97 5.71 3.29
CA VAL A 90 -6.96 4.75 3.76
C VAL A 90 -7.61 3.76 4.73
N ILE A 91 -7.39 2.46 4.50
CA ILE A 91 -7.89 1.37 5.36
C ILE A 91 -6.80 0.64 6.13
N ALA A 92 -5.54 0.77 5.72
CA ALA A 92 -4.37 0.32 6.48
C ALA A 92 -3.15 1.16 6.11
N ARG A 93 -2.24 1.36 7.06
CA ARG A 93 -0.96 2.06 6.84
C ARG A 93 0.17 1.43 7.63
N LYS A 94 1.40 1.55 7.12
CA LYS A 94 2.62 1.06 7.77
C LYS A 94 3.79 2.00 7.48
N ALA A 95 4.47 2.47 8.52
CA ALA A 95 5.66 3.30 8.40
C ALA A 95 6.85 2.47 7.89
N VAL A 96 7.67 3.09 7.04
CA VAL A 96 8.93 2.55 6.54
C VAL A 96 9.96 3.68 6.35
N ARG A 97 11.24 3.33 6.43
CA ARG A 97 12.38 4.22 6.20
C ARG A 97 13.14 3.77 4.96
N VAL A 98 13.57 4.72 4.15
CA VAL A 98 14.43 4.50 2.99
C VAL A 98 15.78 5.16 3.25
N ASP A 99 16.85 4.35 3.19
CA ASP A 99 18.24 4.71 3.43
C ASP A 99 19.09 4.78 2.14
#